data_AF-A0A1G1T600-F1
#
_entry.id   AF-A0A1G1T600-F1
#
_cell.length_a   1.000
_cell.length_b   1.000
_cell.length_c   1.000
_cell.angle_alpha   90.00
_cell.angle_beta   90.00
_cell.angle_gamma   90.00
#
_symmetry.space_group_name_H-M   'P 1'
#
loop_
_entity.id
_entity.type
_entity.pdbx_description
1 polymer ?
#
loop_
_entity_poly.entity_id
_entity_poly.type
_entity_poly.pdbx_seq_one_letter_code
_entity_poly.pdbx_strand_id
1 'polypeptide(L)'
;MQKLVVLLLALTGFLAAAPATAQLYDVRASEVSYNKGPRPAVKVQVDGKASDVRDFLQSWMKSSYNIKFKGGGVLGLGKSDVLVARQTPASTVSGKLVDIYASVVAPADTITEVALFGGFDDNTFFDPDKTATEYNALRTIAQSFASAARLKAYRDQVTEAEKKLKTAEKEKDKLEKNRNYLRSNTASNLSRIEDLKKKNAENLIQSRSDSVSLISNGLLLEQSRVLLQRRRDQLSTLDRKN
;
A
#
# COMPACT_ATOMS: atom_id res chain seq x y z
N MET A 1 49.84 25.28 11.03
CA MET A 1 48.58 25.84 11.60
C MET A 1 47.57 26.28 10.54
N GLN A 2 48.00 26.84 9.40
CA GLN A 2 47.11 27.28 8.31
C GLN A 2 46.22 26.17 7.70
N LYS A 3 46.73 24.93 7.59
CA LYS A 3 45.96 23.77 7.07
C LYS A 3 44.85 23.28 8.03
N LEU A 4 45.00 23.50 9.34
CA LEU A 4 43.98 23.17 10.35
C LEU A 4 42.84 24.19 10.38
N VAL A 5 43.15 25.46 10.11
CA VAL A 5 42.15 26.55 10.02
C VAL A 5 41.27 26.40 8.77
N VAL A 6 41.86 25.99 7.63
CA VAL A 6 41.11 25.72 6.40
C VAL A 6 40.20 24.50 6.57
N LEU A 7 40.65 23.46 7.28
CA LEU A 7 39.82 22.29 7.59
C LEU A 7 38.65 22.66 8.53
N LEU A 8 38.90 23.51 9.53
CA LEU A 8 37.85 23.96 10.46
C LEU A 8 36.79 24.83 9.74
N LEU A 9 37.21 25.71 8.81
CA LEU A 9 36.32 26.53 7.99
C LEU A 9 35.50 25.71 6.98
N ALA A 10 36.08 24.65 6.41
CA ALA A 10 35.35 23.73 5.54
C ALA A 10 34.32 22.88 6.33
N LEU A 11 34.62 22.52 7.58
CA LEU A 11 33.71 21.75 8.44
C LEU A 11 32.53 22.60 8.94
N THR A 12 32.73 23.90 9.18
CA THR A 12 31.64 24.83 9.55
C THR A 12 30.65 25.10 8.41
N GLY A 13 31.07 24.97 7.14
CA GLY A 13 30.18 25.10 5.98
C GLY A 13 29.17 23.95 5.84
N PHE A 14 29.50 22.77 6.35
CA PHE A 14 28.64 21.58 6.27
C PHE A 14 27.55 21.52 7.34
N LEU A 15 27.68 22.28 8.43
CA LEU A 15 26.70 22.34 9.53
C LEU A 15 25.56 23.34 9.28
N ALA A 16 25.64 24.15 8.22
CA ALA A 16 24.61 25.14 7.87
C ALA A 16 23.53 24.62 6.91
N ALA A 17 23.63 23.37 6.45
CA ALA A 17 22.57 22.70 5.69
C ALA A 17 21.55 22.06 6.65
N ALA A 18 20.87 22.89 7.45
CA ALA A 18 19.64 22.44 8.08
C ALA A 18 18.64 22.08 6.96
N PRO A 19 18.00 20.90 6.99
CA PRO A 19 16.97 20.59 6.01
C PRO A 19 15.86 21.64 6.13
N ALA A 20 15.46 22.22 5.00
CA ALA A 20 14.39 23.20 4.89
C ALA A 20 12.99 22.60 5.14
N THR A 21 12.85 21.76 6.17
CA THR A 21 11.57 21.23 6.66
C THR A 21 10.85 22.22 7.59
N ALA A 22 11.44 23.38 7.85
CA ALA A 22 11.04 24.33 8.90
C ALA A 22 9.83 25.22 8.58
N GLN A 23 9.01 24.93 7.56
CA GLN A 23 7.87 25.78 7.19
C GLN A 23 6.52 25.06 7.15
N LEU A 24 6.52 23.75 7.37
CA LEU A 24 5.30 22.95 7.37
C LEU A 24 4.49 23.23 8.65
N TYR A 25 3.19 23.47 8.49
CA TYR A 25 2.23 23.86 9.53
C TYR A 25 2.49 25.22 10.19
N ASP A 26 3.44 26.00 9.69
CA ASP A 26 3.68 27.36 10.15
C ASP A 26 2.77 28.35 9.42
N VAL A 27 2.25 29.34 10.15
CA VAL A 27 1.25 30.28 9.66
C VAL A 27 1.87 31.65 9.46
N ARG A 28 1.84 32.12 8.21
CA ARG A 28 2.58 33.30 7.78
C ARG A 28 1.69 34.34 7.11
N ALA A 29 2.03 35.59 7.34
CA ALA A 29 1.52 36.68 6.52
C ALA A 29 2.10 36.58 5.11
N SER A 30 1.26 36.76 4.11
CA SER A 30 1.64 36.77 2.70
C SER A 30 0.60 37.53 1.91
N GLU A 31 0.79 37.67 0.61
CA GLU A 31 -0.22 38.16 -0.30
C GLU A 31 -0.70 37.07 -1.27
N VAL A 32 -1.93 37.21 -1.75
CA VAL A 32 -2.52 36.41 -2.83
C VAL A 32 -3.04 37.36 -3.89
N SER A 33 -2.83 37.03 -5.17
CA SER A 33 -3.42 37.79 -6.27
C SER A 33 -4.90 37.43 -6.41
N TYR A 34 -5.77 38.40 -6.13
CA TYR A 34 -7.22 38.23 -6.26
C TYR A 34 -7.85 39.52 -6.80
N ASN A 35 -8.76 39.38 -7.77
CA ASN A 35 -9.43 40.50 -8.44
C ASN A 35 -8.43 41.56 -8.98
N LYS A 36 -7.38 41.10 -9.69
CA LYS A 36 -6.34 41.92 -10.34
C LYS A 36 -5.45 42.76 -9.40
N GLY A 37 -5.40 42.45 -8.10
CA GLY A 37 -4.48 43.08 -7.17
C GLY A 37 -3.97 42.14 -6.07
N PRO A 38 -2.86 42.48 -5.40
CA PRO A 38 -2.41 41.77 -4.21
C PRO A 38 -3.41 42.00 -3.08
N ARG A 39 -3.73 40.94 -2.34
CA ARG A 39 -4.56 40.96 -1.15
C ARG A 39 -3.81 40.34 0.02
N PRO A 40 -3.80 41.00 1.20
CA PRO A 40 -3.23 40.39 2.40
C PRO A 40 -3.94 39.06 2.69
N ALA A 41 -3.13 38.04 2.93
CA ALA A 41 -3.57 36.69 3.16
C ALA A 41 -2.74 36.06 4.28
N VAL A 42 -3.27 34.99 4.83
CA VAL A 42 -2.60 34.14 5.79
C VAL A 42 -2.36 32.79 5.12
N LYS A 43 -1.09 32.40 4.99
CA LYS A 43 -0.68 31.16 4.36
C LYS A 43 -0.24 30.11 5.36
N VAL A 44 -0.54 28.86 5.05
CA VAL A 44 -0.07 27.69 5.77
C VAL A 44 0.24 26.56 4.80
N GLN A 45 1.35 25.87 5.00
CA GLN A 45 1.69 24.66 4.25
C GLN A 45 1.31 23.44 5.08
N VAL A 46 0.68 22.44 4.46
CA VAL A 46 0.22 21.22 5.13
C VAL A 46 0.53 19.99 4.28
N ASP A 47 0.72 18.85 4.95
CA ASP A 47 0.88 17.57 4.25
C ASP A 47 -0.42 17.12 3.60
N GLY A 48 -0.30 16.62 2.38
CA GLY A 48 -1.39 16.02 1.61
C GLY A 48 -1.49 16.57 0.20
N LYS A 49 -2.29 15.88 -0.61
CA LYS A 49 -2.63 16.31 -1.97
C LYS A 49 -3.60 17.49 -1.91
N ALA A 50 -3.52 18.39 -2.90
CA ALA A 50 -4.37 19.58 -2.93
C ALA A 50 -5.87 19.25 -2.90
N SER A 51 -6.32 18.18 -3.55
CA SER A 51 -7.71 17.72 -3.50
C SER A 51 -8.15 17.37 -2.08
N ASP A 52 -7.34 16.57 -1.39
CA ASP A 52 -7.70 16.00 -0.08
C ASP A 52 -7.66 17.08 1.00
N VAL A 53 -6.68 17.98 0.90
CA VAL A 53 -6.53 19.15 1.76
C VAL A 53 -7.67 20.14 1.55
N ARG A 54 -8.08 20.37 0.30
CA ARG A 54 -9.22 21.21 -0.06
C ARG A 54 -10.52 20.66 0.51
N ASP A 55 -10.80 19.38 0.30
CA ASP A 55 -12.01 18.71 0.81
C ASP A 55 -12.03 18.72 2.35
N PHE A 56 -10.87 18.50 2.97
CA PHE A 56 -10.73 18.59 4.41
C PHE A 56 -10.95 20.02 4.92
N LEU A 57 -10.36 21.03 4.28
CA LEU A 57 -10.56 22.44 4.63
C LEU A 57 -12.04 22.83 4.58
N GLN A 58 -12.75 22.45 3.50
CA GLN A 58 -14.19 22.73 3.37
C GLN A 58 -15.01 22.04 4.47
N SER A 59 -14.71 20.78 4.77
CA SER A 59 -15.40 20.00 5.80
C SER A 59 -15.10 20.53 7.21
N TRP A 60 -13.86 20.91 7.47
CA TRP A 60 -13.39 21.45 8.75
C TRP A 60 -13.97 22.85 9.01
N MET A 61 -13.98 23.73 8.01
CA MET A 61 -14.56 25.07 8.13
C MET A 61 -16.08 25.03 8.33
N LYS A 62 -16.76 24.08 7.67
CA LYS A 62 -18.19 23.84 7.87
C LYS A 62 -18.49 23.31 9.28
N SER A 63 -17.70 22.38 9.80
CA SER A 63 -17.95 21.77 11.12
C SER A 63 -17.52 22.65 12.29
N SER A 64 -16.40 23.36 12.16
CA SER A 64 -15.81 24.15 13.25
C SER A 64 -16.35 25.57 13.33
N TYR A 65 -16.70 26.18 12.18
CA TYR A 65 -17.12 27.58 12.12
C TYR A 65 -18.46 27.79 11.39
N ASN A 66 -19.13 26.72 10.94
CA ASN A 66 -20.35 26.78 10.12
C ASN A 66 -20.17 27.56 8.80
N ILE A 67 -18.95 27.62 8.28
CA ILE A 67 -18.60 28.33 7.05
C ILE A 67 -18.67 27.36 5.87
N LYS A 68 -19.52 27.66 4.90
CA LYS A 68 -19.67 26.85 3.68
C LYS A 68 -19.08 27.58 2.49
N PHE A 69 -17.94 27.10 2.01
CA PHE A 69 -17.39 27.57 0.74
C PHE A 69 -18.23 27.09 -0.44
N LYS A 70 -18.56 28.04 -1.31
CA LYS A 70 -19.13 27.85 -2.64
C LYS A 70 -18.05 28.16 -3.67
N GLY A 71 -17.99 27.37 -4.74
CA GLY A 71 -17.07 27.61 -5.85
C GLY A 71 -15.77 26.81 -5.81
N GLY A 72 -15.20 26.71 -6.99
CA GLY A 72 -14.02 25.95 -7.39
C GLY A 72 -14.40 24.58 -7.96
N GLY A 73 -14.04 24.42 -9.24
CA GLY A 73 -14.51 23.33 -10.08
C GLY A 73 -14.10 21.98 -9.54
N VAL A 74 -15.08 21.12 -9.34
CA VAL A 74 -14.89 19.68 -9.46
C VAL A 74 -14.41 19.47 -10.90
N LEU A 75 -13.13 19.10 -11.10
CA LEU A 75 -12.54 18.81 -12.42
C LEU A 75 -12.16 20.03 -13.31
N GLY A 76 -11.29 20.93 -12.84
CA GLY A 76 -10.41 21.71 -13.72
C GLY A 76 -11.04 22.67 -14.77
N LEU A 77 -12.35 22.93 -14.73
CA LEU A 77 -13.07 23.72 -15.74
C LEU A 77 -13.87 24.90 -15.15
N GLY A 78 -13.47 25.44 -13.99
CA GLY A 78 -14.08 26.63 -13.39
C GLY A 78 -13.05 27.74 -13.20
N LYS A 79 -13.32 28.93 -13.76
CA LYS A 79 -12.47 30.14 -13.80
C LYS A 79 -12.07 30.75 -12.44
N SER A 80 -12.20 30.04 -11.32
CA SER A 80 -11.70 30.51 -10.03
C SER A 80 -11.16 29.34 -9.20
N ASP A 81 -9.84 29.28 -9.07
CA ASP A 81 -9.09 28.35 -8.21
C ASP A 81 -9.22 28.71 -6.71
N VAL A 82 -10.21 29.53 -6.38
CA VAL A 82 -10.45 30.11 -5.06
C VAL A 82 -11.83 29.64 -4.57
N LEU A 83 -11.85 29.07 -3.37
CA LEU A 83 -13.04 28.77 -2.59
C LEU A 83 -13.62 30.06 -2.02
N VAL A 84 -14.93 30.28 -2.13
CA VAL A 84 -15.57 31.54 -1.72
C VAL A 84 -16.74 31.31 -0.77
N ALA A 85 -16.72 31.92 0.41
CA ALA A 85 -17.82 31.91 1.36
C ALA A 85 -18.32 33.34 1.59
N ARG A 86 -19.37 33.73 0.84
CA ARG A 86 -19.95 35.09 0.90
C ARG A 86 -20.98 35.24 2.01
N GLN A 87 -21.06 36.45 2.57
CA GLN A 87 -22.01 36.88 3.59
C GLN A 87 -22.10 35.89 4.75
N THR A 88 -20.94 35.44 5.19
CA THR A 88 -20.85 34.44 6.24
C THR A 88 -20.99 35.15 7.58
N PRO A 89 -21.95 34.74 8.44
CA PRO A 89 -21.99 35.19 9.83
C PRO A 89 -20.85 34.51 10.59
N ALA A 90 -19.64 35.04 10.45
CA ALA A 90 -18.45 34.55 11.13
C ALA A 90 -18.23 35.39 12.39
N SER A 91 -19.01 35.11 13.44
CA SER A 91 -18.92 35.81 14.74
C SER A 91 -17.52 35.72 15.37
N THR A 92 -16.75 34.69 15.01
CA THR A 92 -15.34 34.53 15.40
C THR A 92 -14.37 35.44 14.64
N VAL A 93 -14.78 35.98 13.49
CA VAL A 93 -13.96 36.87 12.64
C VAL A 93 -14.38 38.32 12.81
N SER A 94 -15.68 38.62 12.74
CA SER A 94 -16.22 39.96 12.95
C SER A 94 -17.67 39.90 13.44
N GLY A 95 -18.14 40.95 14.09
CA GLY A 95 -19.57 41.12 14.43
C GLY A 95 -20.46 41.41 13.22
N LYS A 96 -19.87 41.55 12.02
CA LYS A 96 -20.55 41.83 10.75
C LYS A 96 -20.49 40.61 9.83
N LEU A 97 -21.31 40.60 8.78
CA LEU A 97 -21.18 39.62 7.70
C LEU A 97 -19.88 39.85 6.95
N VAL A 98 -19.15 38.77 6.68
CA VAL A 98 -17.85 38.81 6.01
C VAL A 98 -17.79 37.82 4.87
N ASP A 99 -16.96 38.15 3.89
CA ASP A 99 -16.62 37.27 2.78
C ASP A 99 -15.25 36.63 3.07
N ILE A 100 -15.19 35.30 3.06
CA ILE A 100 -13.97 34.54 3.30
C ILE A 100 -13.61 33.77 2.05
N TYR A 101 -12.34 33.82 1.69
CA TYR A 101 -11.79 33.19 0.51
C TYR A 101 -10.64 32.26 0.91
N ALA A 102 -10.50 31.15 0.21
CA ALA A 102 -9.38 30.24 0.37
C ALA A 102 -8.81 29.84 -0.99
N SER A 103 -7.50 29.94 -1.15
CA SER A 103 -6.77 29.39 -2.30
C SER A 103 -5.98 28.17 -1.84
N VAL A 104 -6.03 27.10 -2.63
CA VAL A 104 -5.35 25.84 -2.31
C VAL A 104 -4.46 25.49 -3.51
N VAL A 105 -3.15 25.52 -3.31
CA VAL A 105 -2.15 25.30 -4.37
C VAL A 105 -1.20 24.19 -3.93
N ALA A 106 -0.80 23.30 -4.83
CA ALA A 106 0.21 22.29 -4.56
C ALA A 106 1.61 22.77 -4.99
N PRO A 107 2.47 23.29 -4.08
CA PRO A 107 3.86 23.55 -4.40
C PRO A 107 4.66 22.27 -4.69
N ALA A 108 4.23 21.11 -4.15
CA ALA A 108 4.82 19.80 -4.40
C ALA A 108 3.74 18.70 -4.30
N ASP A 109 4.03 17.49 -4.80
CA ASP A 109 3.04 16.39 -4.85
C ASP A 109 2.49 15.97 -3.48
N THR A 110 3.28 16.17 -2.41
CA THR A 110 2.94 15.77 -1.03
C THR A 110 2.65 16.95 -0.11
N ILE A 111 2.84 18.19 -0.58
CA ILE A 111 2.71 19.41 0.22
C ILE A 111 1.71 20.33 -0.48
N THR A 112 0.72 20.78 0.28
CA THR A 112 -0.27 21.75 -0.20
C THR A 112 -0.15 23.04 0.60
N GLU A 113 -0.17 24.17 -0.10
CA GLU A 113 -0.27 25.51 0.47
C GLU A 113 -1.74 25.94 0.47
N VAL A 114 -2.22 26.38 1.63
CA VAL A 114 -3.55 26.97 1.81
C VAL A 114 -3.36 28.44 2.18
N ALA A 115 -3.97 29.32 1.41
CA ALA A 115 -3.99 30.75 1.67
C ALA A 115 -5.42 31.21 2.00
N LEU A 116 -5.62 31.76 3.20
CA LEU A 116 -6.89 32.32 3.66
C LEU A 116 -6.85 33.84 3.61
N PHE A 117 -7.85 34.45 3.00
CA PHE A 117 -8.04 35.89 2.99
C PHE A 117 -9.53 36.21 3.08
N GLY A 118 -9.86 37.45 3.41
CA GLY A 118 -11.25 37.83 3.62
C GLY A 118 -11.45 39.33 3.51
N GLY A 119 -12.70 39.74 3.58
CA GLY A 119 -13.10 41.14 3.55
C GLY A 119 -14.53 41.32 4.02
N PHE A 120 -14.95 42.58 4.18
CA PHE A 120 -16.36 42.90 4.40
C PHE A 120 -17.17 42.80 3.10
N ASP A 121 -16.52 43.04 1.96
CA ASP A 121 -17.08 42.94 0.61
C ASP A 121 -15.93 42.73 -0.42
N ASP A 122 -16.28 42.67 -1.70
CA ASP A 122 -15.32 42.49 -2.81
C ASP A 122 -14.33 43.67 -2.99
N ASN A 123 -14.47 44.77 -2.24
CA ASN A 123 -13.62 45.97 -2.30
C ASN A 123 -12.80 46.22 -1.03
N THR A 124 -13.25 45.71 0.12
CA THR A 124 -12.72 46.01 1.45
C THR A 124 -12.17 44.73 2.09
N PHE A 125 -10.92 44.42 1.77
CA PHE A 125 -10.21 43.26 2.28
C PHE A 125 -9.61 43.51 3.66
N PHE A 126 -9.45 42.43 4.41
CA PHE A 126 -8.73 42.47 5.67
C PHE A 126 -7.24 42.71 5.43
N ASP A 127 -6.67 43.46 6.35
CA ASP A 127 -5.34 44.04 6.25
C ASP A 127 -4.77 44.14 7.66
N PRO A 128 -3.48 43.78 7.86
CA PRO A 128 -2.87 43.74 9.17
C PRO A 128 -2.84 45.11 9.87
N ASP A 129 -2.83 46.21 9.11
CA ASP A 129 -2.72 47.56 9.65
C ASP A 129 -4.11 48.21 9.83
N LYS A 130 -5.02 47.99 8.88
CA LYS A 130 -6.34 48.66 8.88
C LYS A 130 -7.44 47.89 9.59
N THR A 131 -7.36 46.56 9.58
CA THR A 131 -8.38 45.63 10.14
C THR A 131 -7.68 44.49 10.88
N ALA A 132 -6.77 44.89 11.79
CA ALA A 132 -5.92 43.97 12.53
C ALA A 132 -6.72 42.89 13.29
N THR A 133 -7.89 43.24 13.83
CA THR A 133 -8.76 42.31 14.56
C THR A 133 -9.24 41.17 13.67
N GLU A 134 -9.87 41.48 12.54
CA GLU A 134 -10.35 40.52 11.56
C GLU A 134 -9.21 39.70 10.94
N TYR A 135 -8.08 40.36 10.63
CA TYR A 135 -6.89 39.69 10.11
C TYR A 135 -6.30 38.69 11.11
N ASN A 136 -6.23 39.05 12.39
CA ASN A 136 -5.75 38.15 13.47
C ASN A 136 -6.73 37.00 13.73
N ALA A 137 -8.03 37.22 13.54
CA ALA A 137 -9.01 36.14 13.60
C ALA A 137 -8.81 35.13 12.45
N LEU A 138 -8.56 35.59 11.23
CA LEU A 138 -8.17 34.71 10.12
C LEU A 138 -6.87 33.95 10.41
N ARG A 139 -5.90 34.61 11.03
CA ARG A 139 -4.66 33.96 11.47
C ARG A 139 -4.91 32.84 12.47
N THR A 140 -5.79 33.07 13.43
CA THR A 140 -6.18 32.08 14.44
C THR A 140 -6.88 30.88 13.80
N ILE A 141 -7.75 31.12 12.82
CA ILE A 141 -8.39 30.06 12.03
C ILE A 141 -7.32 29.26 11.26
N ALA A 142 -6.38 29.91 10.59
CA ALA A 142 -5.30 29.24 9.88
C ALA A 142 -4.41 28.39 10.80
N GLN A 143 -4.10 28.86 12.02
CA GLN A 143 -3.34 28.11 13.02
C GLN A 143 -4.10 26.89 13.55
N SER A 144 -5.40 27.05 13.78
CA SER A 144 -6.28 25.96 14.20
C SER A 144 -6.41 24.90 13.09
N PHE A 145 -6.51 25.35 11.83
CA PHE A 145 -6.51 24.48 10.66
C PHE A 145 -5.19 23.71 10.54
N ALA A 146 -4.05 24.39 10.68
CA ALA A 146 -2.73 23.77 10.63
C ALA A 146 -2.61 22.59 11.61
N SER A 147 -3.07 22.82 12.85
CA SER A 147 -3.07 21.82 13.92
C SER A 147 -4.00 20.64 13.59
N ALA A 148 -5.21 20.92 13.09
CA ALA A 148 -6.17 19.90 12.69
C ALA A 148 -5.70 19.08 11.48
N ALA A 149 -5.11 19.74 10.48
CA ALA A 149 -4.55 19.12 9.28
C ALA A 149 -3.39 18.20 9.63
N ARG A 150 -2.50 18.62 10.54
CA ARG A 150 -1.41 17.79 11.06
C ARG A 150 -1.93 16.53 11.73
N LEU A 151 -2.94 16.66 12.60
CA LEU A 151 -3.54 15.52 13.28
C LEU A 151 -4.21 14.55 12.30
N LYS A 152 -4.89 15.08 11.27
CA LYS A 152 -5.46 14.25 10.20
C LYS A 152 -4.38 13.50 9.43
N ALA A 153 -3.31 14.18 9.02
CA ALA A 153 -2.22 13.58 8.26
C ALA A 153 -1.62 12.37 9.02
N TYR A 154 -1.36 12.52 10.32
CA TYR A 154 -0.88 11.39 11.13
C TYR A 154 -1.92 10.27 11.27
N ARG A 155 -3.21 10.58 11.43
CA ARG A 155 -4.27 9.55 11.48
C ARG A 155 -4.37 8.77 10.17
N ASP A 156 -4.24 9.45 9.05
CA ASP A 156 -4.25 8.81 7.73
C ASP A 156 -3.03 7.90 7.55
N GLN A 157 -1.84 8.37 7.96
CA GLN A 157 -0.61 7.56 7.95
C GLN A 157 -0.73 6.31 8.83
N VAL A 158 -1.28 6.44 10.03
CA VAL A 158 -1.54 5.31 10.94
C VAL A 158 -2.51 4.33 10.29
N THR A 159 -3.62 4.82 9.75
CA THR A 159 -4.63 3.97 9.09
C THR A 159 -4.06 3.23 7.89
N GLU A 160 -3.19 3.88 7.10
CA GLU A 160 -2.51 3.24 5.98
C GLU A 160 -1.52 2.17 6.46
N ALA A 161 -0.73 2.47 7.50
CA ALA A 161 0.20 1.52 8.09
C ALA A 161 -0.52 0.28 8.67
N GLU A 162 -1.64 0.47 9.36
CA GLU A 162 -2.49 -0.61 9.86
C GLU A 162 -3.05 -1.49 8.73
N LYS A 163 -3.49 -0.88 7.62
CA LYS A 163 -3.94 -1.62 6.44
C LYS A 163 -2.83 -2.45 5.80
N LYS A 164 -1.62 -1.89 5.71
CA LYS A 164 -0.43 -2.60 5.20
C LYS A 164 -0.06 -3.77 6.13
N LEU A 165 -0.06 -3.55 7.44
CA LEU A 165 0.21 -4.58 8.44
C LEU A 165 -0.81 -5.73 8.33
N LYS A 166 -2.10 -5.42 8.31
CA LYS A 166 -3.16 -6.42 8.17
C LYS A 166 -3.05 -7.25 6.88
N THR A 167 -2.64 -6.62 5.79
CA THR A 167 -2.39 -7.33 4.52
C THR A 167 -1.18 -8.26 4.64
N ALA A 168 -0.10 -7.80 5.25
CA ALA A 168 1.10 -8.61 5.48
C ALA A 168 0.84 -9.81 6.40
N GLU A 169 0.06 -9.61 7.48
CA GLU A 169 -0.35 -10.69 8.40
C GLU A 169 -1.16 -11.77 7.67
N LYS A 170 -2.14 -11.38 6.84
CA LYS A 170 -2.91 -12.33 6.03
C LYS A 170 -2.04 -13.14 5.07
N GLU A 171 -1.07 -12.50 4.43
CA GLU A 171 -0.16 -13.19 3.52
C GLU A 171 0.77 -14.14 4.28
N LYS A 172 1.27 -13.73 5.46
CA LYS A 172 2.03 -14.61 6.35
C LYS A 172 1.23 -15.87 6.71
N ASP A 173 -0.01 -15.72 7.17
CA ASP A 173 -0.87 -16.86 7.54
C ASP A 173 -1.10 -17.81 6.36
N LYS A 174 -1.31 -17.26 5.16
CA LYS A 174 -1.48 -18.04 3.93
C LYS A 174 -0.21 -18.82 3.58
N LEU A 175 0.96 -18.17 3.66
CA LEU A 175 2.24 -18.81 3.41
C LEU A 175 2.56 -19.90 4.44
N GLU A 176 2.23 -19.67 5.71
CA GLU A 176 2.41 -20.69 6.77
C GLU A 176 1.51 -21.92 6.53
N LYS A 177 0.25 -21.71 6.16
CA LYS A 177 -0.66 -22.82 5.77
C LYS A 177 -0.13 -23.59 4.57
N ASN A 178 0.32 -22.88 3.52
CA ASN A 178 0.89 -23.51 2.34
C ASN A 178 2.17 -24.30 2.67
N ARG A 179 3.06 -23.74 3.49
CA ARG A 179 4.27 -24.42 3.96
C ARG A 179 3.94 -25.72 4.69
N ASN A 180 2.97 -25.67 5.61
CA ASN A 180 2.56 -26.85 6.38
C ASN A 180 1.91 -27.91 5.47
N TYR A 181 1.05 -27.50 4.53
CA TYR A 181 0.47 -28.38 3.52
C TYR A 181 1.55 -29.06 2.67
N LEU A 182 2.49 -28.30 2.12
CA LEU A 182 3.59 -28.82 1.30
C LEU A 182 4.47 -29.78 2.09
N ARG A 183 4.78 -29.46 3.36
CA ARG A 183 5.53 -30.37 4.24
C ARG A 183 4.78 -31.68 4.46
N SER A 184 3.48 -31.63 4.75
CA SER A 184 2.66 -32.83 4.95
C SER A 184 2.55 -33.67 3.67
N ASN A 185 2.36 -33.02 2.52
CA ASN A 185 2.27 -33.69 1.23
C ASN A 185 3.61 -34.35 0.86
N THR A 186 4.72 -33.66 1.10
CA THR A 186 6.07 -34.22 0.90
C THR A 186 6.30 -35.45 1.77
N ALA A 187 5.96 -35.40 3.06
CA ALA A 187 6.09 -36.54 3.95
C ALA A 187 5.25 -37.75 3.49
N SER A 188 4.01 -37.51 3.06
CA SER A 188 3.12 -38.54 2.51
C SER A 188 3.68 -39.17 1.23
N ASN A 189 4.19 -38.34 0.31
CA ASN A 189 4.79 -38.81 -0.94
C ASN A 189 6.05 -39.64 -0.68
N LEU A 190 6.90 -39.23 0.28
CA LEU A 190 8.08 -40.00 0.68
C LEU A 190 7.69 -41.39 1.24
N SER A 191 6.71 -41.44 2.15
CA SER A 191 6.18 -42.71 2.67
C SER A 191 5.66 -43.62 1.55
N ARG A 192 4.92 -43.05 0.58
CA ARG A 192 4.41 -43.81 -0.56
C ARG A 192 5.54 -44.33 -1.46
N ILE A 193 6.61 -43.56 -1.64
CA ILE A 193 7.78 -43.98 -2.41
C ILE A 193 8.47 -45.17 -1.71
N GLU A 194 8.59 -45.14 -0.39
CA GLU A 194 9.16 -46.26 0.39
C GLU A 194 8.32 -47.53 0.25
N ASP A 195 7.00 -47.42 0.38
CA ASP A 195 6.09 -48.56 0.19
C ASP A 195 6.18 -49.14 -1.23
N LEU A 196 6.23 -48.28 -2.25
CA LEU A 196 6.38 -48.71 -3.65
C LEU A 196 7.74 -49.39 -3.90
N LYS A 197 8.81 -48.90 -3.28
CA LYS A 197 10.12 -49.56 -3.34
C LYS A 197 10.08 -50.96 -2.74
N LYS A 198 9.42 -51.13 -1.58
CA LYS A 198 9.22 -52.43 -0.94
C LYS A 198 8.45 -53.39 -1.85
N LYS A 199 7.32 -52.96 -2.38
CA LYS A 199 6.50 -53.75 -3.31
C LYS A 199 7.26 -54.13 -4.59
N ASN A 200 8.08 -53.23 -5.13
CA ASN A 200 8.90 -53.53 -6.30
C ASN A 200 9.96 -54.59 -6.00
N ALA A 201 10.57 -54.56 -4.81
CA ALA A 201 11.50 -55.59 -4.38
C ALA A 201 10.81 -56.95 -4.21
N GLU A 202 9.62 -56.98 -3.61
CA GLU A 202 8.79 -58.19 -3.48
C GLU A 202 8.40 -58.76 -4.85
N ASN A 203 7.91 -57.92 -5.77
CA ASN A 203 7.57 -58.31 -7.13
C ASN A 203 8.77 -58.87 -7.90
N LEU A 204 9.97 -58.31 -7.70
CA LEU A 204 11.20 -58.81 -8.32
C LEU A 204 11.56 -60.21 -7.80
N ILE A 205 11.43 -60.45 -6.50
CA ILE A 205 11.67 -61.77 -5.90
C ILE A 205 10.65 -62.78 -6.44
N GLN A 206 9.36 -62.41 -6.46
CA GLN A 206 8.30 -63.26 -6.97
C GLN A 206 8.53 -63.60 -8.45
N SER A 207 8.82 -62.61 -9.29
CA SER A 207 9.09 -62.83 -10.72
C SER A 207 10.27 -63.79 -10.95
N ARG A 208 11.33 -63.70 -10.14
CA ARG A 208 12.46 -64.65 -10.19
C ARG A 208 12.03 -66.05 -9.77
N SER A 209 11.25 -66.18 -8.69
CA SER A 209 10.70 -67.46 -8.22
C SER A 209 9.80 -68.12 -9.27
N ASP A 210 8.91 -67.34 -9.89
CA ASP A 210 8.03 -67.80 -10.96
C ASP A 210 8.82 -68.23 -12.19
N SER A 211 9.89 -67.50 -12.54
CA SER A 211 10.79 -67.87 -13.64
C SER A 211 11.49 -69.21 -13.40
N VAL A 212 12.00 -69.44 -12.18
CA VAL A 212 12.60 -70.73 -11.80
C VAL A 212 11.56 -71.85 -11.87
N SER A 213 10.35 -71.60 -11.37
CA SER A 213 9.24 -72.57 -11.39
C SER A 213 8.80 -72.91 -12.81
N LEU A 214 8.73 -71.93 -13.71
CA LEU A 214 8.43 -72.13 -15.13
C LEU A 214 9.49 -73.00 -15.82
N ILE A 215 10.77 -72.76 -15.57
CA ILE A 215 11.86 -73.57 -16.12
C ILE A 215 11.76 -75.01 -15.60
N SER A 216 11.57 -75.20 -14.30
CA SER A 216 11.43 -76.52 -13.68
C SER A 216 10.23 -77.29 -14.25
N ASN A 217 9.07 -76.64 -14.35
CA ASN A 217 7.87 -77.25 -14.93
C ASN A 217 8.03 -77.56 -16.41
N GLY A 218 8.72 -76.70 -17.17
CA GLY A 218 9.07 -76.96 -18.57
C GLY A 218 9.92 -78.22 -18.74
N LEU A 219 10.94 -78.40 -17.90
CA LEU A 219 11.78 -79.60 -17.90
C LEU A 219 10.98 -80.87 -17.55
N LEU A 220 10.12 -80.82 -16.53
CA LEU A 220 9.27 -81.95 -16.14
C LEU A 220 8.29 -82.33 -17.26
N LEU A 221 7.72 -81.34 -17.95
CA LEU A 221 6.81 -81.56 -19.05
C LEU A 221 7.52 -82.20 -20.25
N GLU A 222 8.72 -81.77 -20.59
CA GLU A 222 9.54 -82.40 -21.63
C GLU A 222 9.91 -83.85 -21.27
N GLN A 223 10.31 -84.12 -20.03
CA GLN A 223 10.54 -85.50 -19.57
C GLN A 223 9.28 -86.36 -19.70
N SER A 224 8.13 -85.82 -19.32
CA SER A 224 6.84 -86.51 -19.41
C SER A 224 6.44 -86.78 -20.87
N ARG A 225 6.71 -85.84 -21.78
CA ARG A 225 6.50 -86.02 -23.23
C ARG A 225 7.37 -87.14 -23.80
N VAL A 226 8.66 -87.17 -23.45
CA VAL A 226 9.58 -88.24 -23.89
C VAL A 226 9.12 -89.60 -23.39
N LEU A 227 8.71 -89.70 -22.12
CA LEU A 227 8.19 -90.96 -21.56
C LEU A 227 6.89 -91.40 -22.24
N LEU A 228 5.97 -90.49 -22.49
CA LEU A 228 4.74 -90.78 -23.21
C LEU A 228 5.02 -91.26 -24.64
N GLN A 229 5.94 -90.62 -25.35
CA GLN A 229 6.34 -91.02 -26.69
C GLN A 229 6.91 -92.43 -26.70
N ARG A 230 7.83 -92.75 -25.76
CA ARG A 230 8.36 -94.11 -25.62
C ARG A 230 7.26 -95.16 -25.39
N ARG A 231 6.26 -94.86 -24.56
CA ARG A 231 5.11 -95.76 -24.32
C ARG A 231 4.26 -95.93 -25.57
N ARG A 232 4.03 -94.87 -26.35
CA ARG A 232 3.33 -94.94 -27.65
C ARG A 232 4.09 -95.80 -28.65
N ASP A 233 5.39 -95.60 -28.76
CA ASP A 233 6.25 -96.38 -29.66
C ASP A 233 6.20 -97.87 -29.28
N GLN A 234 6.34 -98.19 -27.98
CA GLN A 234 6.18 -99.56 -27.47
C GLN A 234 4.82 -100.17 -27.83
N LEU A 235 3.72 -99.44 -27.60
CA LEU A 235 2.38 -99.91 -27.95
C LEU A 235 2.27 -100.21 -29.45
N SER A 236 2.74 -99.32 -30.31
CA SER A 236 2.72 -99.50 -31.76
C SER A 236 3.53 -100.72 -32.23
N THR A 237 4.63 -101.04 -31.54
CA THR A 237 5.43 -102.24 -31.86
C THR A 237 4.74 -103.53 -31.44
N LEU A 238 3.94 -103.49 -30.36
CA LEU A 238 3.11 -104.62 -29.93
C LEU A 238 1.93 -104.83 -30.89
N ASP A 239 1.25 -103.75 -31.30
CA ASP A 239 0.13 -103.80 -32.25
C ASP A 239 0.53 -104.35 -33.63
N ARG A 240 1.78 -104.14 -34.07
CA ARG A 240 2.29 -104.68 -35.36
C ARG A 240 2.65 -106.17 -35.34
N LYS A 241 2.74 -106.79 -34.15
CA LYS A 241 3.11 -108.21 -34.00
C LYS A 241 1.89 -109.13 -33.83
N ASN A 242 0.71 -108.56 -33.65
CA ASN A 242 -0.58 -109.25 -33.68
C ASN A 242 -1.24 -109.08 -35.05
#